data_AF-A0A0L1LJ69-F1
#
_entry.id   AF-A0A0L1LJ69-F1
#
_cell.length_a   1.000
_cell.length_b   1.000
_cell.length_c   1.000
_cell.angle_alpha   90.00
_cell.angle_beta   90.00
_cell.angle_gamma   90.00
#
_symmetry.space_group_name_H-M   'P 1'
#
loop_
_entity.id
_entity.type
_entity.pdbx_description
1 polymer ?
#
loop_
_entity_poly.entity_id
_entity_poly.type
_entity_poly.pdbx_seq_one_letter_code
_entity_poly.pdbx_strand_id
1 'polypeptide(L)'
;MGGIQVGDRFRLGGELFMSDLWMTGAAGEYTVMLKALGGAQDLSVFVDRSRTVGWRDGTRVQMMVEMGEATINGETTDGWLRAVSAETLP
;
A
#
# COMPACT_ATOMS: atom_id res chain seq x y z
N MET A 1 -25.99 -4.07 3.10
CA MET A 1 -25.00 -3.55 2.13
C MET A 1 -23.68 -3.49 2.87
N GLY A 2 -22.78 -4.44 2.63
CA GLY A 2 -21.48 -4.52 3.32
C GLY A 2 -20.37 -4.11 2.37
N GLY A 3 -19.93 -2.85 2.47
CA GLY A 3 -18.73 -2.35 1.81
C GLY A 3 -17.52 -2.44 2.76
N ILE A 4 -16.32 -2.18 2.23
CA ILE A 4 -15.09 -2.06 3.03
C ILE A 4 -15.24 -0.84 3.95
N GLN A 5 -14.92 -1.02 5.24
CA GLN A 5 -15.00 0.01 6.27
C GLN A 5 -13.60 0.36 6.79
N VAL A 6 -13.46 1.54 7.38
CA VAL A 6 -12.25 1.90 8.14
C VAL A 6 -12.02 0.88 9.26
N GLY A 7 -10.78 0.41 9.37
CA GLY A 7 -10.37 -0.66 10.28
C GLY A 7 -10.45 -2.07 9.68
N ASP A 8 -11.09 -2.25 8.52
CA ASP A 8 -11.11 -3.55 7.85
C ASP A 8 -9.72 -3.96 7.41
N ARG A 9 -9.39 -5.23 7.62
CA ARG A 9 -8.10 -5.81 7.24
C ARG A 9 -8.27 -6.87 6.18
N PHE A 10 -7.38 -6.85 5.20
CA PHE A 10 -7.38 -7.83 4.13
C PHE A 10 -5.98 -8.16 3.67
N ARG A 11 -5.83 -9.41 3.20
CA ARG A 11 -4.60 -9.89 2.60
C ARG A 11 -4.57 -9.49 1.13
N LEU A 12 -3.47 -8.89 0.73
CA LEU A 12 -3.26 -8.33 -0.59
C LEU A 12 -1.94 -8.85 -1.14
N GLY A 13 -1.98 -9.47 -2.32
CA GLY A 13 -0.82 -10.01 -3.00
C GLY A 13 -0.65 -9.34 -4.35
N GLY A 14 0.60 -9.03 -4.72
CA GLY A 14 0.86 -8.39 -5.99
C GLY A 14 2.33 -8.20 -6.31
N GLU A 15 2.57 -7.54 -7.43
CA GLU A 15 3.90 -7.20 -7.93
C GLU A 15 4.13 -5.69 -7.81
N LEU A 16 5.25 -5.32 -7.20
CA LEU A 16 5.68 -3.93 -7.08
C LEU A 16 6.10 -3.38 -8.45
N PHE A 17 5.73 -2.14 -8.74
CA PHE A 17 6.01 -1.51 -10.02
C PHE A 17 6.13 0.01 -9.90
N MET A 18 6.57 0.68 -10.96
CA MET A 18 6.70 2.14 -11.02
C MET A 18 7.45 2.70 -9.79
N SER A 19 8.60 2.13 -9.48
CA SER A 19 9.44 2.57 -8.35
C SER A 19 9.81 4.06 -8.40
N ASP A 20 9.84 4.65 -9.59
CA ASP A 20 10.02 6.08 -9.83
C ASP A 20 8.91 6.97 -9.20
N LEU A 21 7.73 6.40 -8.97
CA LEU A 21 6.59 7.08 -8.34
C LEU A 21 6.50 6.84 -6.83
N TRP A 22 7.39 6.02 -6.27
CA TRP A 22 7.39 5.76 -4.84
C TRP A 22 7.94 6.97 -4.10
N MET A 23 7.20 7.46 -3.12
CA MET A 23 7.53 8.71 -2.45
C MET A 23 7.07 8.72 -1.01
N THR A 24 7.73 9.52 -0.19
CA THR A 24 7.25 9.87 1.13
C THR A 24 6.35 11.09 1.01
N GLY A 25 5.08 10.95 1.40
CA GLY A 25 4.13 12.07 1.45
C GLY A 25 4.43 13.04 2.59
N ALA A 26 3.71 14.16 2.62
CA ALA A 26 3.95 15.25 3.56
C ALA A 26 3.76 14.84 5.03
N ALA A 27 2.94 13.83 5.31
CA ALA A 27 2.71 13.31 6.65
C ALA A 27 3.64 12.13 7.02
N GLY A 28 4.61 11.80 6.15
CA GLY A 28 5.67 10.82 6.42
C GLY A 28 5.36 9.39 5.96
N GLU A 29 4.17 9.14 5.44
CA GLU A 29 3.80 7.87 4.79
C GLU A 29 4.64 7.62 3.54
N TYR A 30 5.28 6.45 3.46
CA TYR A 30 5.94 6.01 2.23
C TYR A 30 4.95 5.22 1.37
N THR A 31 4.70 5.70 0.16
CA THR A 31 3.75 5.10 -0.78
C THR A 31 4.50 4.23 -1.77
N VAL A 32 4.03 3.00 -1.94
CA VAL A 32 4.45 2.09 -3.02
C VAL A 32 3.28 1.77 -3.92
N MET A 33 3.60 1.42 -5.17
CA MET A 33 2.62 1.03 -6.17
C MET A 33 2.64 -0.49 -6.35
N LEU A 34 1.46 -1.11 -6.30
CA LEU A 34 1.29 -2.55 -6.46
C LEU A 34 0.29 -2.91 -7.56
N LYS A 35 0.68 -3.84 -8.43
CA LYS A 35 -0.22 -4.56 -9.32
C LYS A 35 -0.85 -5.71 -8.54
N ALA A 36 -2.11 -5.57 -8.14
CA ALA A 36 -2.81 -6.66 -7.46
C ALA A 36 -3.03 -7.85 -8.41
N LEU A 37 -2.85 -9.07 -7.89
CA LEU A 37 -3.09 -10.31 -8.65
C LEU A 37 -4.55 -10.37 -9.14
N GLY A 38 -4.72 -10.32 -10.47
CA GLY A 38 -6.03 -10.44 -11.12
C GLY A 38 -6.75 -9.12 -11.44
N GLY A 39 -6.09 -7.95 -11.28
CA GLY A 39 -6.68 -6.65 -11.61
C GLY A 39 -5.83 -5.79 -12.55
N ALA A 40 -6.49 -4.97 -13.36
CA ALA A 40 -5.90 -3.84 -14.08
C ALA A 40 -5.68 -2.63 -13.15
N GLN A 41 -5.58 -2.86 -11.83
CA GLN A 41 -5.67 -1.83 -10.80
C GLN A 41 -4.33 -1.64 -10.13
N ASP A 42 -3.78 -0.46 -10.40
CA ASP A 42 -2.64 0.13 -9.72
C ASP A 42 -3.08 0.56 -8.32
N LEU A 43 -2.58 -0.12 -7.28
CA LEU A 43 -2.92 0.21 -5.90
C LEU A 43 -1.76 0.96 -5.24
N SER A 44 -2.06 2.13 -4.69
CA SER A 44 -1.17 2.86 -3.80
C SER A 44 -1.35 2.36 -2.38
N VAL A 45 -0.27 1.91 -1.76
CA VAL A 45 -0.28 1.40 -0.38
C VAL A 45 0.75 2.15 0.45
N PHE A 46 0.34 2.66 1.61
CA PHE A 46 1.27 3.19 2.60
C PHE A 46 1.98 2.07 3.32
N VAL A 47 3.29 2.11 3.30
CA VAL A 47 4.16 1.14 3.93
C VAL A 47 5.18 1.85 4.80
N ASP A 48 5.68 1.15 5.82
CA ASP A 48 6.86 1.61 6.53
C ASP A 48 8.09 1.47 5.61
N ARG A 49 8.80 2.58 5.38
CA ARG A 49 9.98 2.61 4.50
C ARG A 49 11.07 1.63 4.94
N SER A 50 11.19 1.32 6.23
CA SER A 50 12.16 0.33 6.71
C SER A 50 11.87 -1.09 6.20
N ARG A 51 10.62 -1.38 5.81
CA ARG A 51 10.21 -2.69 5.27
C ARG A 51 10.44 -2.81 3.77
N THR A 52 10.75 -1.70 3.09
CA THR A 52 10.95 -1.68 1.64
C THR A 52 12.41 -1.89 1.23
N VAL A 53 13.27 -2.25 2.19
CA VAL A 53 14.68 -2.55 1.93
C VAL A 53 14.79 -3.71 0.94
N GLY A 54 15.46 -3.46 -0.19
CA GLY A 54 15.65 -4.45 -1.26
C GLY A 54 14.44 -4.62 -2.19
N TRP A 55 13.36 -3.87 -2.00
CA TRP A 55 12.23 -3.86 -2.93
C TRP A 55 12.60 -3.11 -4.21
N ARG A 56 12.09 -3.62 -5.33
CA ARG A 56 12.27 -3.05 -6.67
C ARG A 56 11.08 -3.41 -7.54
N ASP A 57 11.03 -2.83 -8.73
CA ASP A 57 10.06 -3.25 -9.74
C ASP A 57 10.19 -4.75 -10.03
N GLY A 58 9.05 -5.44 -10.10
CA GLY A 58 8.97 -6.89 -10.24
C GLY A 58 9.04 -7.66 -8.93
N THR A 59 9.36 -7.02 -7.78
CA THR A 59 9.32 -7.70 -6.48
C THR A 59 7.89 -8.08 -6.15
N ARG A 60 7.65 -9.38 -5.96
CA ARG A 60 6.36 -9.89 -5.49
C ARG A 60 6.27 -9.76 -3.98
N VAL A 61 5.13 -9.34 -3.50
CA VAL A 61 4.88 -9.13 -2.07
C VAL A 61 3.51 -9.65 -1.68
N GLN A 62 3.40 -10.09 -0.43
CA GLN A 62 2.15 -10.28 0.27
C GLN A 62 2.10 -9.28 1.42
N MET A 63 0.97 -8.59 1.56
CA MET A 63 0.73 -7.61 2.60
C MET A 63 -0.56 -7.93 3.34
N MET A 64 -0.58 -7.68 4.64
CA MET A 64 -1.83 -7.41 5.35
C MET A 64 -2.01 -5.90 5.34
N VAL A 65 -3.10 -5.42 4.76
CA VAL A 65 -3.42 -3.99 4.73
C VAL A 65 -4.65 -3.73 5.59
N GLU A 66 -4.68 -2.55 6.19
CA GLU A 66 -5.82 -2.01 6.91
C GLU A 66 -6.37 -0.81 6.14
N MET A 67 -7.69 -0.76 5.97
CA MET A 67 -8.39 0.41 5.46
C MET A 67 -8.36 1.51 6.50
N GLY A 68 -7.90 2.70 6.13
CA GLY A 68 -7.72 3.79 7.07
C GLY A 68 -7.91 5.16 6.44
N GLU A 69 -7.70 6.15 7.29
CA GLU A 69 -7.69 7.56 6.91
C GLU A 69 -6.25 8.05 6.71
N ALA A 70 -6.09 9.06 5.87
CA ALA A 70 -4.85 9.79 5.68
C ALA A 70 -5.11 11.30 5.69
N THR A 71 -4.26 12.02 6.42
CA THR A 71 -4.27 13.49 6.40
C THR A 71 -3.21 13.97 5.43
N ILE A 72 -3.65 14.55 4.31
CA ILE A 72 -2.77 15.11 3.28
C ILE A 72 -3.06 16.61 3.22
N ASN A 73 -2.03 17.43 3.42
CA ASN A 73 -2.15 18.89 3.41
C ASN A 73 -3.22 19.46 4.38
N GLY A 74 -3.46 18.78 5.50
CA GLY A 74 -4.47 19.18 6.49
C GLY A 74 -5.89 18.69 6.21
N GLU A 75 -6.11 17.99 5.10
CA GLU A 75 -7.38 17.34 4.78
C GLU A 75 -7.31 15.84 5.09
N THR A 76 -8.22 15.37 5.94
CA THR A 76 -8.35 13.94 6.25
C THR A 76 -9.35 13.30 5.28
N THR A 77 -8.91 12.26 4.58
CA THR A 77 -9.72 11.47 3.66
C THR A 77 -9.65 9.99 4.04
N ASP A 78 -10.73 9.25 3.81
CA ASP A 78 -10.81 7.80 3.97
C ASP A 78 -10.42 7.08 2.67
N GLY A 79 -10.46 5.74 2.66
CA GLY A 79 -10.18 4.95 1.47
C GLY A 79 -8.71 4.54 1.27
N TRP A 80 -7.83 4.84 2.24
CA TRP A 80 -6.40 4.56 2.11
C TRP A 80 -6.02 3.18 2.64
N LEU A 81 -5.07 2.55 1.97
CA LEU A 81 -4.53 1.25 2.39
C LEU A 81 -3.21 1.43 3.11
N ARG A 82 -3.14 0.99 4.37
CA ARG A 82 -1.90 0.97 5.14
C ARG A 82 -1.47 -0.46 5.42
N ALA A 83 -0.26 -0.82 5.00
CA ALA A 83 0.31 -2.13 5.28
C ALA A 83 0.68 -2.26 6.76
N VAL A 84 -0.01 -3.16 7.46
CA VAL A 84 0.32 -3.52 8.86
C VAL A 84 1.41 -4.60 8.89
N SER A 85 1.50 -5.43 7.86
CA SER A 85 2.62 -6.34 7.59
C SER A 85 2.89 -6.44 6.09
N ALA A 86 4.14 -6.70 5.72
CA ALA A 86 4.53 -6.94 4.34
C ALA A 86 5.70 -7.93 4.31
N GLU A 87 5.66 -8.88 3.39
CA GLU A 87 6.71 -9.86 3.13
C GLU A 87 6.94 -10.00 1.63
N THR A 88 8.19 -10.18 1.24
CA THR A 88 8.55 -10.48 -0.15
C THR A 88 8.31 -11.95 -0.43
N LEU A 89 7.71 -12.26 -1.57
CA LEU A 89 7.52 -13.62 -2.05
C LEU A 89 8.69 -14.04 -2.95
N PRO A 90 9.06 -15.34 -2.96
CA PRO A 90 10.08 -15.88 -3.86
C PRO A 90 9.76 -15.71 -5.35
#